data_AF-A0A7V5RKT6-F1
#
_entry.id   AF-A0A7V5RKT6-F1
#
_cell.length_a   1.000
_cell.length_b   1.000
_cell.length_c   1.000
_cell.angle_alpha   90.00
_cell.angle_beta   90.00
_cell.angle_gamma   90.00
#
_symmetry.space_group_name_H-M   'P 1'
#
loop_
_entity.id
_entity.type
_entity.pdbx_description
1 polymer ?
#
loop_
_entity_poly.entity_id
_entity_poly.type
_entity_poly.pdbx_seq_one_letter_code
_entity_poly.pdbx_strand_id
1 'polypeptide(L)'
;AGLESKGRMTLRKSIAVGVAQAFAILPGISRSGSTISLGMLIGIEREEAARFSFLMAIPAIGGAFVLQLKDVIGEPMSGSFMTVLILGFVASYLSGFVAIRFLMSIVRRGRFDYFAWYCFAVGLAGIYFLS
;
A
#
# COMPACT_ATOMS: atom_id res chain seq x y z
N ALA A 1 -23.68 -17.51 -17.89
CA ALA A 1 -22.31 -17.07 -17.56
C ALA A 1 -22.19 -15.56 -17.19
N GLY A 2 -23.28 -14.83 -16.92
CA GLY A 2 -23.26 -13.35 -16.87
C GLY A 2 -23.47 -12.67 -15.51
N LEU A 3 -23.56 -13.41 -14.40
CA LEU A 3 -23.89 -12.83 -13.08
C LEU A 3 -22.80 -13.08 -12.01
N GLU A 4 -22.01 -14.15 -12.09
CA GLU A 4 -21.00 -14.50 -11.08
C GLU A 4 -19.70 -13.66 -11.14
N SER A 5 -19.53 -12.83 -12.18
CA SER A 5 -18.32 -12.02 -12.42
C SER A 5 -18.43 -10.57 -11.90
N LYS A 6 -19.64 -10.12 -11.54
CA LYS A 6 -19.89 -8.75 -11.05
C LYS A 6 -19.38 -8.60 -9.62
N GLY A 7 -18.09 -8.35 -9.47
CA GLY A 7 -17.44 -8.12 -8.18
C GLY A 7 -16.09 -8.82 -8.05
N ARG A 8 -15.83 -9.85 -8.86
CA ARG A 8 -14.58 -10.62 -8.78
C ARG A 8 -13.42 -9.98 -9.52
N MET A 9 -12.23 -10.28 -9.03
CA MET A 9 -10.96 -10.02 -9.70
C MET A 9 -10.86 -10.90 -10.96
N THR A 10 -10.57 -10.28 -12.09
CA THR A 10 -10.29 -10.97 -13.35
C THR A 10 -8.93 -10.51 -13.89
N LEU A 11 -8.35 -11.25 -14.83
CA LEU A 11 -7.05 -10.89 -15.42
C LEU A 11 -7.04 -9.46 -16.01
N ARG A 12 -8.13 -9.04 -16.67
CA ARG A 12 -8.22 -7.68 -17.23
C ARG A 12 -8.23 -6.63 -16.13
N LYS A 13 -8.96 -6.89 -15.03
CA LYS A 13 -9.04 -5.97 -13.89
C LYS A 13 -7.72 -5.93 -13.10
N SER A 14 -7.04 -7.06 -12.95
CA SER A 14 -5.75 -7.13 -12.26
C SER A 14 -4.67 -6.34 -12.99
N ILE A 15 -4.63 -6.39 -14.33
CA ILE A 15 -3.74 -5.57 -15.15
C ILE A 15 -4.04 -4.07 -14.93
N ALA A 16 -5.31 -3.67 -14.98
CA ALA A 16 -5.69 -2.27 -14.74
C ALA A 16 -5.25 -1.77 -13.35
N VAL A 17 -5.47 -2.58 -12.30
CA VAL A 17 -5.00 -2.28 -10.94
C VAL A 17 -3.46 -2.21 -10.88
N GLY A 18 -2.75 -3.07 -11.61
CA GLY A 18 -1.29 -3.02 -11.73
C GLY A 18 -0.79 -1.72 -12.38
N VAL A 19 -1.50 -1.20 -13.39
CA VAL A 19 -1.20 0.11 -13.98
C VAL A 19 -1.39 1.23 -12.95
N ALA A 20 -2.46 1.20 -12.15
CA ALA A 20 -2.61 2.16 -11.04
C ALA A 20 -1.48 2.05 -10.00
N GLN A 21 -0.97 0.85 -9.74
CA GLN A 21 0.20 0.67 -8.88
C GLN A 21 1.45 1.33 -9.46
N ALA A 22 1.66 1.24 -10.78
CA ALA A 22 2.81 1.89 -11.43
C ALA A 22 2.79 3.41 -11.26
N PHE A 23 1.62 4.05 -11.37
CA PHE A 23 1.48 5.49 -11.09
C PHE A 23 1.69 5.85 -9.62
N ALA A 24 1.49 4.90 -8.70
CA ALA A 24 1.70 5.13 -7.27
C ALA A 24 3.19 5.16 -6.85
N ILE A 25 4.13 5.04 -7.79
CA ILE A 25 5.55 5.36 -7.55
C ILE A 25 5.75 6.86 -7.32
N LEU A 26 4.85 7.70 -7.81
CA LEU A 26 4.94 9.15 -7.61
C LEU A 26 4.91 9.50 -6.10
N PRO A 27 5.84 10.34 -5.62
CA PRO A 27 5.91 10.69 -4.20
C PRO A 27 4.59 11.26 -3.70
N GLY A 28 4.17 10.81 -2.51
CA GLY A 28 2.92 11.25 -1.88
C GLY A 28 1.65 10.56 -2.40
N ILE A 29 1.72 9.78 -3.49
CA ILE A 29 0.57 8.98 -3.95
C ILE A 29 0.46 7.70 -3.10
N SER A 30 -0.71 7.52 -2.49
CA SER A 30 -1.01 6.33 -1.69
C SER A 30 -1.19 5.10 -2.58
N ARG A 31 -0.23 4.16 -2.58
CA ARG A 31 -0.30 2.92 -3.36
C ARG A 31 -1.55 2.08 -3.07
N SER A 32 -1.85 1.81 -1.80
CA SER A 32 -3.08 1.10 -1.42
C SER A 32 -4.32 1.92 -1.81
N GLY A 33 -4.29 3.25 -1.62
CA GLY A 33 -5.33 4.17 -2.06
C GLY A 33 -5.66 4.03 -3.55
N SER A 34 -4.67 4.19 -4.42
CA SER A 34 -4.83 4.14 -5.88
C SER A 34 -5.33 2.79 -6.38
N THR A 35 -4.72 1.70 -5.89
CA THR A 35 -5.07 0.34 -6.33
C THR A 35 -6.43 -0.12 -5.85
N ILE A 36 -6.80 0.17 -4.59
CA ILE A 36 -8.13 -0.15 -4.04
C ILE A 36 -9.19 0.71 -4.73
N SER A 37 -8.96 2.02 -4.87
CA SER A 37 -9.90 2.93 -5.52
C SER A 37 -10.18 2.53 -6.95
N LEU A 38 -9.15 2.26 -7.75
CA LEU A 38 -9.35 1.80 -9.13
C LEU A 38 -10.07 0.44 -9.15
N GLY A 39 -9.70 -0.49 -8.27
CA GLY A 39 -10.37 -1.78 -8.15
C GLY A 39 -11.88 -1.65 -7.92
N MET A 40 -12.27 -0.80 -6.98
CA MET A 40 -13.69 -0.50 -6.72
C MET A 40 -14.34 0.21 -7.91
N LEU A 41 -13.65 1.17 -8.55
CA LEU A 41 -14.14 1.93 -9.70
C LEU A 41 -14.48 1.00 -10.88
N ILE A 42 -13.67 -0.04 -11.12
CA ILE A 42 -13.89 -1.05 -12.17
C ILE A 42 -14.77 -2.21 -11.71
N GLY A 43 -15.47 -2.06 -10.58
CA GLY A 43 -16.48 -2.99 -10.09
C GLY A 43 -15.91 -4.26 -9.45
N ILE A 44 -14.82 -4.15 -8.69
CA ILE A 44 -14.35 -5.20 -7.76
C ILE A 44 -14.97 -4.92 -6.38
N GLU A 45 -15.38 -5.99 -5.70
CA GLU A 45 -15.86 -5.92 -4.33
C GLU A 45 -14.76 -5.36 -3.39
N ARG A 46 -15.15 -4.59 -2.38
CA ARG A 46 -14.21 -3.74 -1.61
C ARG A 46 -13.17 -4.57 -0.89
N GLU A 47 -13.60 -5.68 -0.26
CA GLU A 47 -12.67 -6.57 0.43
C GLU A 47 -11.74 -7.28 -0.54
N GLU A 48 -12.24 -7.72 -1.69
CA GLU A 48 -11.44 -8.35 -2.73
C GLU A 48 -10.41 -7.38 -3.33
N ALA A 49 -10.79 -6.14 -3.60
CA ALA A 49 -9.88 -5.09 -4.08
C ALA A 49 -8.76 -4.81 -3.06
N ALA A 50 -9.10 -4.70 -1.77
CA ALA A 50 -8.13 -4.51 -0.70
C ALA A 50 -7.18 -5.70 -0.54
N ARG A 51 -7.71 -6.94 -0.51
CA ARG A 51 -6.89 -8.15 -0.44
C ARG A 51 -5.92 -8.24 -1.61
N PHE A 52 -6.40 -8.01 -2.82
CA PHE A 52 -5.56 -8.04 -4.02
C PHE A 52 -4.48 -6.95 -4.01
N SER A 53 -4.83 -5.73 -3.60
CA SER A 53 -3.86 -4.64 -3.43
C SER A 53 -2.74 -5.02 -2.45
N PHE A 54 -3.07 -5.62 -1.29
CA PHE A 54 -2.05 -6.04 -0.33
C PHE A 54 -1.18 -7.20 -0.84
N LEU A 55 -1.77 -8.20 -1.50
CA LEU A 55 -1.03 -9.31 -2.09
C LEU A 55 -0.06 -8.84 -3.19
N MET A 56 -0.51 -7.95 -4.07
CA MET A 56 0.33 -7.37 -5.13
C MET A 56 1.51 -6.55 -4.57
N ALA A 57 1.35 -5.96 -3.38
CA ALA A 57 2.40 -5.19 -2.74
C ALA A 57 3.64 -6.01 -2.40
N ILE A 58 3.44 -7.28 -2.03
CA ILE A 58 4.50 -8.15 -1.51
C ILE A 58 5.64 -8.28 -2.53
N PRO A 59 5.39 -8.69 -3.80
CA PRO A 59 6.46 -8.76 -4.79
C PRO A 59 7.02 -7.38 -5.17
N ALA A 60 6.20 -6.32 -5.17
CA ALA A 60 6.67 -4.98 -5.52
C ALA A 60 7.63 -4.41 -4.46
N ILE A 61 7.23 -4.44 -3.19
CA ILE A 61 8.03 -3.96 -2.05
C ILE A 61 9.21 -4.91 -1.81
N GLY A 62 8.99 -6.22 -1.89
CA GLY A 62 10.07 -7.21 -1.76
C GLY A 62 11.13 -7.07 -2.85
N GLY A 63 10.72 -6.82 -4.09
CA GLY A 63 11.64 -6.52 -5.19
C GLY A 63 12.45 -5.26 -4.94
N ALA A 64 11.80 -4.17 -4.51
CA ALA A 64 12.49 -2.93 -4.14
C ALA A 64 13.48 -3.13 -2.99
N PHE A 65 13.11 -3.91 -1.97
CA PHE A 65 13.98 -4.27 -0.85
C PHE A 65 15.22 -5.04 -1.31
N VAL A 66 15.06 -6.05 -2.17
CA VAL A 66 16.20 -6.82 -2.71
C VAL A 66 17.16 -5.92 -3.51
N LEU A 67 16.63 -4.96 -4.26
CA LEU A 67 17.47 -3.98 -4.96
C LEU A 67 18.25 -3.11 -3.99
N GLN A 68 17.58 -2.55 -2.97
CA GLN A 68 18.21 -1.71 -1.93
C GLN A 68 19.23 -2.46 -1.07
N LEU A 69 19.06 -3.77 -0.84
CA LEU A 69 20.01 -4.56 -0.09
C LEU A 69 21.42 -4.55 -0.70
N LYS A 70 21.50 -4.49 -2.04
CA LYS A 70 22.79 -4.46 -2.75
C LYS A 70 23.62 -3.25 -2.38
N ASP A 71 22.95 -2.12 -2.14
CA ASP A 71 23.58 -0.85 -1.77
C ASP A 71 24.12 -0.89 -0.33
N VAL A 72 23.66 -1.85 0.49
CA VAL A 72 23.97 -1.94 1.92
C VAL A 72 24.98 -3.05 2.24
N ILE A 73 24.98 -4.16 1.49
CA ILE A 73 25.82 -5.34 1.76
C ILE A 73 27.33 -5.05 1.65
N GLY A 74 27.73 -4.01 0.90
CA GLY A 74 29.14 -3.65 0.69
C GLY A 74 29.69 -2.58 1.63
N GLU A 75 28.83 -1.93 2.42
CA GLU A 75 29.20 -0.78 3.24
C GLU A 75 29.58 -1.21 4.67
N PRO A 76 30.67 -0.67 5.27
CA PRO A 76 31.04 -0.99 6.64
C PRO A 76 29.95 -0.55 7.62
N MET A 77 29.26 -1.53 8.20
CA MET A 77 28.13 -1.30 9.08
C MET A 77 28.56 -1.31 10.55
N SER A 78 28.35 -0.20 11.25
CA SER A 78 28.60 -0.16 12.70
C SER A 78 27.55 -0.99 13.47
N GLY A 79 27.94 -1.55 14.62
CA GLY A 79 27.00 -2.30 15.48
C GLY A 79 25.80 -1.46 15.97
N SER A 80 26.01 -0.15 16.15
CA SER A 80 24.95 0.80 16.47
C SER A 80 23.93 0.94 15.33
N PHE A 81 24.40 1.01 14.07
CA PHE A 81 23.52 1.11 12.91
C PHE A 81 22.63 -0.14 12.76
N MET A 82 23.20 -1.33 12.97
CA MET A 82 22.43 -2.59 12.93
C MET A 82 21.32 -2.61 14.00
N THR A 83 21.60 -2.07 15.19
CA THR A 83 20.60 -1.98 16.27
C THR A 83 19.44 -1.06 15.87
N VAL A 84 19.74 0.09 15.26
CA VAL A 84 18.71 1.02 14.77
C VAL A 84 17.85 0.37 13.68
N LEU A 85 18.46 -0.37 12.75
CA LEU A 85 17.72 -1.10 11.70
C LEU A 85 16.75 -2.15 12.28
N ILE A 86 17.20 -2.92 13.27
CA ILE A 86 16.35 -3.95 13.91
C ILE A 86 15.17 -3.29 14.65
N LEU A 87 15.44 -2.23 15.42
CA LEU A 87 14.38 -1.49 16.13
C LEU A 87 13.38 -0.86 15.15
N GLY A 88 13.89 -0.24 14.08
CA GLY A 88 13.06 0.31 13.01
C GLY A 88 12.20 -0.76 12.34
N PHE A 89 12.78 -1.92 12.02
CA PHE A 89 12.05 -3.06 11.45
C PHE A 89 10.91 -3.53 12.37
N VAL A 90 11.20 -3.73 13.66
CA VAL A 90 10.18 -4.17 14.64
C VAL A 90 9.09 -3.11 14.78
N ALA A 91 9.45 -1.82 14.88
CA ALA A 91 8.48 -0.73 14.95
C ALA A 91 7.61 -0.65 13.69
N SER A 92 8.19 -0.76 12.50
CA SER A 92 7.47 -0.79 11.22
C SER A 92 6.57 -2.03 11.07
N TYR A 93 7.01 -3.19 11.54
CA TYR A 93 6.21 -4.41 11.52
C TYR A 93 4.96 -4.27 12.41
N LEU A 94 5.13 -3.82 13.66
CA LEU A 94 4.03 -3.67 14.60
C LEU A 94 3.05 -2.57 14.16
N SER A 95 3.56 -1.41 13.77
CA SER A 95 2.71 -0.30 13.27
C SER A 95 2.01 -0.66 11.97
N GLY A 96 2.71 -1.30 11.03
CA GLY A 96 2.15 -1.78 9.77
C GLY A 96 1.02 -2.80 9.98
N PHE A 97 1.19 -3.74 10.92
CA PHE A 97 0.16 -4.70 11.27
C PHE A 97 -1.12 -4.02 11.81
N VAL A 98 -0.96 -3.06 12.72
CA VAL A 98 -2.08 -2.27 13.25
C VAL A 98 -2.74 -1.44 12.15
N ALA A 99 -1.95 -0.80 11.29
CA ALA A 99 -2.45 0.01 10.18
C ALA A 99 -3.26 -0.82 9.17
N ILE A 100 -2.80 -2.03 8.82
CA ILE A 100 -3.55 -2.94 7.93
C ILE A 100 -4.86 -3.36 8.57
N ARG A 101 -4.86 -3.71 9.87
CA ARG A 101 -6.09 -4.05 10.61
C ARG A 101 -7.08 -2.89 10.61
N PHE A 102 -6.61 -1.67 10.84
CA PHE A 102 -7.43 -0.46 10.82
C PHE A 102 -8.00 -0.19 9.42
N LEU A 103 -7.17 -0.20 8.39
CA LEU A 103 -7.60 0.03 7.01
C LEU A 103 -8.62 -1.01 6.55
N MET A 104 -8.40 -2.30 6.85
CA MET A 104 -9.37 -3.35 6.56
C MET A 104 -10.70 -3.14 7.28
N SER A 105 -10.69 -2.65 8.53
CA SER A 105 -11.94 -2.30 9.25
C SER A 105 -12.72 -1.20 8.51
N ILE A 106 -12.03 -0.17 8.00
CA ILE A 106 -12.66 0.92 7.24
C ILE A 106 -13.26 0.41 5.93
N VAL A 107 -12.49 -0.37 5.17
CA VAL A 107 -12.91 -0.94 3.88
C VAL A 107 -14.15 -1.81 4.05
N ARG A 108 -14.16 -2.69 5.05
CA ARG A 108 -15.31 -3.57 5.36
C ARG A 108 -16.58 -2.82 5.75
N ARG A 109 -16.42 -1.68 6.43
CA ARG A 109 -17.54 -0.79 6.79
C ARG A 109 -18.05 0.04 5.61
N GLY A 110 -17.47 -0.11 4.41
CA GLY A 110 -17.84 0.68 3.24
C GLY A 110 -17.46 2.16 3.34
N ARG A 111 -16.57 2.50 4.27
CA ARG A 111 -16.25 3.87 4.70
C ARG A 111 -14.90 4.36 4.17
N PHE A 112 -14.53 3.93 2.96
CA PHE A 112 -13.22 4.23 2.38
C PHE A 112 -13.00 5.72 2.11
N ASP A 113 -14.08 6.48 1.98
CA ASP A 113 -14.11 7.95 1.95
C ASP A 113 -13.46 8.59 3.19
N TYR A 114 -13.61 8.00 4.38
CA TYR A 114 -12.93 8.49 5.59
C TYR A 114 -11.40 8.37 5.50
N PHE A 115 -10.92 7.33 4.82
CA PHE A 115 -9.50 7.19 4.57
C PHE A 115 -9.00 8.26 3.60
N ALA A 116 -9.81 8.63 2.59
CA ALA A 116 -9.48 9.73 1.68
C ALA A 116 -9.37 11.08 2.42
N TRP A 117 -10.32 11.39 3.32
CA TRP A 117 -10.25 12.60 4.15
C TRP A 117 -9.03 12.61 5.09
N TYR A 118 -8.69 11.47 5.68
CA TYR A 118 -7.47 11.32 6.45
C TYR A 118 -6.22 11.62 5.60
N CYS A 119 -6.11 11.04 4.39
CA CYS A 119 -4.99 11.30 3.49
C CYS A 119 -4.92 12.78 3.08
N PHE A 120 -6.05 13.43 2.83
CA PHE A 120 -6.10 14.85 2.49
C PHE A 120 -5.60 15.73 3.64
N ALA A 121 -6.05 15.46 4.87
CA ALA A 121 -5.60 16.17 6.06
C ALA A 121 -4.10 16.00 6.30
N VAL A 122 -3.57 14.77 6.17
CA VAL A 122 -2.14 14.48 6.32
C VAL A 122 -1.33 15.14 5.20
N GLY A 123 -1.84 15.14 3.96
CA GLY A 123 -1.20 15.81 2.83
C GLY A 123 -1.09 17.33 3.04
N LEU A 124 -2.19 17.97 3.47
CA LEU A 124 -2.19 19.39 3.81
C LEU A 124 -1.25 19.72 4.97
N ALA A 125 -1.24 18.89 6.02
CA ALA A 125 -0.31 19.05 7.12
C ALA A 125 1.14 18.94 6.62
N GLY A 126 1.45 17.97 5.76
CA GLY A 126 2.77 17.81 5.14
C GLY A 126 3.20 19.04 4.34
N ILE A 127 2.30 19.61 3.53
CA ILE A 127 2.57 20.86 2.80
C ILE A 127 2.85 22.00 3.78
N TYR A 128 2.04 22.15 4.83
CA TYR A 128 2.24 23.18 5.84
C TYR A 128 3.57 23.04 6.58
N PHE A 129 3.97 21.82 6.95
CA PHE A 129 5.25 21.57 7.62
C PHE A 129 6.47 21.81 6.73
N LEU A 130 6.32 21.68 5.41
CA LEU A 130 7.38 21.88 4.42
C LEU A 130 7.43 23.30 3.85
N SER A 131 6.42 24.13 4.12
CA SER A 131 6.33 25.55 3.71
C SER A 131 7.02 26.44 4.74
#